data_AF-A0A2U8H596-F1
#
_entry.id   AF-A0A2U8H596-F1
#
_cell.length_a   1.000
_cell.length_b   1.000
_cell.length_c   1.000
_cell.angle_alpha   90.00
_cell.angle_beta   90.00
_cell.angle_gamma   90.00
#
_symmetry.space_group_name_H-M   'P 1'
#
loop_
_entity.id
_entity.type
_entity.pdbx_description
1 polymer ?
#
loop_
_entity_poly.entity_id
_entity_poly.type
_entity_poly.pdbx_seq_one_letter_code
_entity_poly.pdbx_strand_id
1 'polypeptide(L)'
;MPEALKSVFPSLSRVRLWVQIVMLFVTVWGASVVGHYSAEKISDALPALSCAYDMQNGSYCVLIPLQHQMHHRVGEALVKAQDVTLKILLPLAMTMLTFLAFFFVLGKAFCGWVCPLGTLQEIIQRVGRRFGLPLHRISGDKLGRVRPVKWLVVLALVLVFPLLTGLGVTPHEFGNPYCDVCPSRIATTLLSGNTNEFALNMESAWGFAIGALGNTLFGFVAVGALAIRQPFCRICPMLALNAAFRHLSFARLVKKPHDKCEKCGICAKACPMDITEIHTEHGRKAYHDDCTLCGRCAEFCPDDDVIQVKLGPFALFRSSRDYYKKRMAAEMPDGTVKPIRIVRKPTTGAHS
;
A
#
# COMPACT_ATOMS: atom_id res chain seq x y z
N MET A 1 17.19 -0.84 15.45
CA MET A 1 17.93 -1.45 14.31
C MET A 1 19.29 -1.93 14.82
N PRO A 2 19.60 -3.23 14.70
CA PRO A 2 20.86 -3.81 15.17
C PRO A 2 22.07 -3.22 14.42
N GLU A 3 23.24 -3.17 15.07
CA GLU A 3 24.42 -2.44 14.55
C GLU A 3 24.93 -2.96 13.20
N ALA A 4 24.87 -4.28 12.98
CA ALA A 4 25.22 -4.88 11.69
C ALA A 4 24.39 -4.32 10.53
N LEU A 5 23.08 -4.09 10.73
CA LEU A 5 22.18 -3.58 9.70
C LEU A 5 22.42 -2.10 9.38
N LYS A 6 22.95 -1.31 10.33
CA LYS A 6 23.28 0.11 10.13
C LYS A 6 24.46 0.32 9.17
N SER A 7 25.37 -0.65 9.11
CA SER A 7 26.53 -0.61 8.20
C SER A 7 26.12 -0.83 6.74
N VAL A 8 25.14 -1.73 6.50
CA VAL A 8 24.63 -2.07 5.17
C VAL A 8 23.55 -1.09 4.71
N PHE A 9 22.66 -0.64 5.62
CA PHE A 9 21.58 0.29 5.32
C PHE A 9 21.59 1.48 6.26
N PRO A 10 22.08 2.66 5.82
CA PRO A 10 22.26 3.80 6.71
C PRO A 10 20.95 4.50 7.13
N SER A 11 19.81 4.11 6.56
CA SER A 11 18.49 4.62 6.97
C SER A 11 17.37 3.58 6.83
N LEU A 12 16.38 3.62 7.72
CA LEU A 12 15.12 2.88 7.68
C LEU A 12 14.40 3.08 6.34
N SER A 13 14.41 4.28 5.75
CA SER A 13 13.89 4.52 4.40
C SER A 13 14.64 3.76 3.31
N ARG A 14 15.97 3.56 3.43
CA ARG A 14 16.73 2.72 2.49
C ARG A 14 16.42 1.24 2.70
N VAL A 15 16.31 0.78 3.95
CA VAL A 15 15.83 -0.58 4.25
C VAL A 15 14.45 -0.79 3.61
N ARG A 16 13.54 0.15 3.81
CA ARG A 16 12.19 0.09 3.24
C ARG A 16 12.21 0.08 1.72
N LEU A 17 13.00 0.93 1.08
CA LEU A 17 13.15 0.93 -0.37
C LEU A 17 13.69 -0.41 -0.88
N TRP A 18 14.68 -0.98 -0.20
CA TRP A 18 15.22 -2.29 -0.55
C TRP A 18 14.17 -3.39 -0.41
N VAL A 19 13.45 -3.43 0.70
CA VAL A 19 12.33 -4.36 0.90
C VAL A 19 11.27 -4.17 -0.18
N GLN A 20 10.91 -2.92 -0.51
CA GLN A 20 9.94 -2.60 -1.56
C GLN A 20 10.38 -3.10 -2.94
N ILE A 21 11.66 -2.93 -3.31
CA ILE A 21 12.20 -3.39 -4.61
C ILE A 21 12.26 -4.92 -4.65
N VAL A 22 12.75 -5.56 -3.59
CA VAL A 22 12.80 -7.03 -3.50
C VAL A 22 11.38 -7.61 -3.56
N MET A 23 10.44 -7.04 -2.81
CA MET A 23 9.06 -7.49 -2.81
C MET A 23 8.37 -7.20 -4.14
N LEU A 24 8.63 -6.06 -4.79
CA LEU A 24 8.15 -5.81 -6.15
C LEU A 24 8.63 -6.91 -7.10
N PHE A 25 9.91 -7.30 -6.99
CA PHE A 25 10.45 -8.37 -7.83
C PHE A 25 9.78 -9.72 -7.56
N VAL A 26 9.66 -10.09 -6.28
CA VAL A 26 9.02 -11.35 -5.85
C VAL A 26 7.53 -11.38 -6.20
N THR A 27 6.83 -10.25 -6.14
CA THR A 27 5.38 -10.21 -6.38
C THR A 27 5.01 -10.22 -7.85
N VAL A 28 5.81 -9.59 -8.70
CA VAL A 28 5.56 -9.51 -10.15
C VAL A 28 6.20 -10.68 -10.90
N TRP A 29 7.40 -11.12 -10.50
CA TRP A 29 8.15 -12.18 -11.20
C TRP A 29 8.35 -13.45 -10.35
N GLY A 30 7.64 -13.59 -9.24
CA GLY A 30 7.79 -14.71 -8.30
C GLY A 30 7.69 -16.09 -8.96
N ALA A 31 6.76 -16.28 -9.89
CA ALA A 31 6.61 -17.55 -10.61
C ALA A 31 7.81 -17.86 -11.52
N SER A 32 8.49 -16.85 -12.06
CA SER A 32 9.70 -17.05 -12.87
C SER A 32 10.90 -17.51 -12.04
N VAL A 33 10.93 -17.17 -10.74
CA VAL A 33 12.04 -17.50 -9.83
C VAL A 33 11.84 -18.87 -9.16
N VAL A 34 10.63 -19.17 -8.71
CA VAL A 34 10.32 -20.39 -7.92
C VAL A 34 9.71 -21.50 -8.79
N GLY A 35 9.33 -21.18 -10.04
CA GLY A 35 8.59 -22.04 -10.95
C GLY A 35 7.08 -21.92 -10.73
N HIS A 36 6.30 -22.02 -11.82
CA HIS A 36 4.85 -21.80 -11.80
C HIS A 36 4.12 -22.71 -10.80
N TYR A 37 4.47 -24.00 -10.77
CA TYR A 37 3.86 -24.97 -9.86
C TYR A 37 4.13 -24.69 -8.38
N SER A 38 5.34 -24.24 -8.04
CA SER A 38 5.68 -23.84 -6.67
C SER A 38 4.96 -22.54 -6.29
N ALA A 39 4.84 -21.60 -7.24
CA ALA A 39 4.14 -20.34 -7.04
C ALA A 39 2.64 -20.56 -6.81
N GLU A 40 1.98 -21.47 -7.53
CA GLU A 40 0.58 -21.84 -7.27
C GLU A 40 0.40 -22.38 -5.85
N LYS A 41 1.26 -23.32 -5.41
CA LYS A 41 1.20 -23.86 -4.03
C LYS A 41 1.45 -22.80 -2.96
N ILE A 42 2.35 -21.85 -3.21
CA ILE A 42 2.60 -20.72 -2.30
C ILE A 42 1.39 -19.77 -2.30
N SER A 43 0.78 -19.54 -3.46
CA SER A 43 -0.41 -18.68 -3.63
C SER A 43 -1.61 -19.21 -2.86
N ASP A 44 -1.82 -20.53 -2.88
CA ASP A 44 -2.87 -21.20 -2.10
C ASP A 44 -2.61 -21.17 -0.60
N ALA A 45 -1.33 -21.17 -0.18
CA ALA A 45 -0.94 -21.17 1.23
C ALA A 45 -0.85 -19.76 1.86
N LEU A 46 -0.53 -18.73 1.07
CA LEU A 46 -0.28 -17.35 1.53
C LEU A 46 -1.06 -16.34 0.66
N PRO A 47 -2.29 -15.96 1.06
CA PRO A 47 -3.27 -15.27 0.20
C PRO A 47 -3.03 -13.76 -0.03
N ALA A 48 -1.79 -13.28 0.01
CA ALA A 48 -1.59 -11.83 -0.02
C ALA A 48 -0.21 -11.36 -0.47
N LEU A 49 0.11 -11.31 -1.77
CA LEU A 49 1.14 -10.37 -2.24
C LEU A 49 1.00 -9.82 -3.70
N SER A 50 0.10 -10.29 -4.58
CA SER A 50 0.08 -9.80 -5.98
C SER A 50 -1.29 -9.84 -6.69
N CYS A 51 -1.37 -9.24 -7.88
CA CYS A 51 -2.57 -9.21 -8.72
C CYS A 51 -2.77 -10.54 -9.45
N ALA A 52 -3.95 -11.16 -9.40
CA ALA A 52 -4.14 -12.47 -10.03
C ALA A 52 -4.15 -12.49 -11.56
N TYR A 53 -4.32 -11.34 -12.20
CA TYR A 53 -4.26 -11.24 -13.67
C TYR A 53 -2.81 -11.28 -14.19
N ASP A 54 -1.84 -11.14 -13.29
CA ASP A 54 -0.43 -11.30 -13.63
C ASP A 54 -0.02 -12.78 -13.49
N MET A 55 0.11 -13.49 -14.61
CA MET A 55 0.44 -14.93 -14.62
C MET A 55 1.87 -15.23 -14.14
N GLN A 56 2.73 -14.21 -14.03
CA GLN A 56 4.10 -14.36 -13.50
C GLN A 56 4.21 -14.08 -11.99
N ASN A 57 3.08 -13.80 -11.34
CA ASN A 57 3.05 -13.41 -9.95
C ASN A 57 3.47 -14.53 -8.98
N GLY A 58 3.75 -14.17 -7.72
CA GLY A 58 4.10 -15.14 -6.67
C GLY A 58 2.95 -15.51 -5.71
N SER A 59 1.79 -14.85 -5.81
CA SER A 59 0.64 -14.99 -4.89
C SER A 59 -0.60 -14.23 -5.38
N TYR A 60 -1.78 -14.53 -4.85
CA TYR A 60 -3.01 -13.78 -5.19
C TYR A 60 -3.40 -12.73 -4.15
N CYS A 61 -4.22 -11.77 -4.58
CA CYS A 61 -4.84 -10.78 -3.71
C CYS A 61 -6.04 -11.40 -3.00
N VAL A 62 -6.10 -11.29 -1.68
CA VAL A 62 -7.21 -11.82 -0.84
C VAL A 62 -8.62 -11.40 -1.31
N LEU A 63 -8.74 -10.24 -1.96
CA LEU A 63 -10.03 -9.74 -2.46
C LEU A 63 -10.59 -10.62 -3.58
N ILE A 64 -9.73 -11.31 -4.34
CA ILE A 64 -10.16 -12.13 -5.47
C ILE A 64 -10.93 -13.36 -5.00
N PRO A 65 -10.38 -14.22 -4.10
CA PRO A 65 -11.16 -15.31 -3.53
C PRO A 65 -12.45 -14.85 -2.86
N LEU A 66 -12.44 -13.68 -2.21
CA LEU A 66 -13.64 -13.13 -1.56
C LEU A 66 -14.73 -12.79 -2.59
N GLN A 67 -14.40 -12.03 -3.63
CA GLN A 67 -15.33 -11.71 -4.72
C GLN A 67 -15.77 -12.98 -5.46
N HIS A 68 -14.83 -13.91 -5.65
CA HIS A 68 -15.09 -15.18 -6.31
C HIS A 68 -16.07 -16.07 -5.51
N GLN A 69 -15.96 -16.07 -4.17
CA GLN A 69 -16.91 -16.76 -3.31
C GLN A 69 -18.30 -16.10 -3.34
N MET A 70 -18.38 -14.76 -3.42
CA MET A 70 -19.66 -14.05 -3.46
C MET A 70 -20.40 -14.23 -4.79
N HIS A 71 -19.72 -14.15 -5.94
CA HIS A 71 -20.41 -14.23 -7.24
C HIS A 71 -20.81 -15.65 -7.67
N HIS A 72 -20.07 -16.72 -7.36
CA HIS A 72 -20.40 -18.08 -7.81
C HIS A 72 -21.10 -18.90 -6.74
N ARG A 73 -20.71 -18.77 -5.46
CA ARG A 73 -21.19 -19.72 -4.43
C ARG A 73 -22.52 -19.31 -3.82
N VAL A 74 -22.84 -18.01 -3.80
CA VAL A 74 -24.08 -17.51 -3.17
C VAL A 74 -25.33 -17.99 -3.92
N GLY A 75 -25.32 -17.91 -5.25
CA GLY A 75 -26.44 -18.39 -6.09
C GLY A 75 -26.66 -19.90 -5.98
N GLU A 76 -25.58 -20.70 -6.04
CA GLU A 76 -25.67 -22.17 -5.91
C GLU A 76 -26.16 -22.62 -4.53
N ALA A 77 -25.80 -21.90 -3.46
CA ALA A 77 -26.20 -22.25 -2.10
C ALA A 77 -27.65 -21.85 -1.78
N LEU A 78 -28.18 -20.78 -2.39
CA LEU A 78 -29.60 -20.44 -2.24
C LEU A 78 -30.52 -21.54 -2.81
N VAL A 79 -30.06 -22.25 -3.85
CA VAL A 79 -30.79 -23.37 -4.48
C VAL A 79 -30.69 -24.67 -3.65
N LYS A 80 -29.66 -24.81 -2.81
CA LYS A 80 -29.43 -26.01 -1.97
C LYS A 80 -29.35 -25.63 -0.49
N ALA A 81 -30.52 -25.39 0.13
CA ALA A 81 -30.66 -24.95 1.52
C ALA A 81 -29.97 -25.87 2.58
N GLN A 82 -29.67 -27.13 2.24
CA GLN A 82 -29.06 -28.10 3.17
C GLN A 82 -27.52 -28.13 3.16
N ASP A 83 -26.85 -27.50 2.17
CA ASP A 83 -25.38 -27.59 1.96
C ASP A 83 -24.63 -26.26 2.21
N VAL A 84 -25.36 -25.21 2.59
CA VAL A 84 -24.86 -23.82 2.72
C VAL A 84 -23.64 -23.73 3.66
N THR A 85 -23.68 -24.46 4.77
CA THR A 85 -22.66 -24.40 5.82
C THR A 85 -21.31 -24.97 5.37
N LEU A 86 -21.27 -26.05 4.61
CA LEU A 86 -20.00 -26.68 4.22
C LEU A 86 -19.38 -26.05 2.96
N LYS A 87 -20.20 -25.60 2.00
CA LYS A 87 -19.72 -25.10 0.70
C LYS A 87 -19.39 -23.61 0.66
N ILE A 88 -20.00 -22.80 1.53
CA ILE A 88 -19.72 -21.35 1.64
C ILE A 88 -18.95 -21.04 2.92
N LEU A 89 -19.48 -21.43 4.09
CA LEU A 89 -18.97 -20.91 5.36
C LEU A 89 -17.54 -21.40 5.63
N LEU A 90 -17.24 -22.68 5.39
CA LEU A 90 -15.91 -23.23 5.60
C LEU A 90 -14.83 -22.56 4.73
N PRO A 91 -14.98 -22.47 3.39
CA PRO A 91 -13.98 -21.82 2.54
C PRO A 91 -13.88 -20.30 2.77
N LEU A 92 -14.99 -19.63 3.11
CA LEU A 92 -14.95 -18.22 3.52
C LEU A 92 -14.24 -18.03 4.87
N ALA A 93 -14.47 -18.92 5.82
CA ALA A 93 -13.79 -18.90 7.11
C ALA A 93 -12.29 -19.18 6.93
N MET A 94 -11.91 -20.11 6.04
CA MET A 94 -10.50 -20.40 5.75
C MET A 94 -9.79 -19.23 5.06
N THR A 95 -10.44 -18.56 4.08
CA THR A 95 -9.86 -17.35 3.46
C THR A 95 -9.74 -16.20 4.45
N MET A 96 -10.74 -16.00 5.32
CA MET A 96 -10.67 -15.00 6.38
C MET A 96 -9.60 -15.34 7.44
N LEU A 97 -9.46 -16.61 7.84
CA LEU A 97 -8.49 -17.04 8.83
C LEU A 97 -7.05 -16.90 8.32
N THR A 98 -6.79 -17.35 7.09
CA THR A 98 -5.48 -17.21 6.45
C THR A 98 -5.11 -15.74 6.23
N PHE A 99 -6.07 -14.92 5.80
CA PHE A 99 -5.91 -13.46 5.74
C PHE A 99 -5.58 -12.87 7.12
N LEU A 100 -6.33 -13.26 8.15
CA LEU A 100 -6.12 -12.74 9.51
C LEU A 100 -4.77 -13.16 10.08
N ALA A 101 -4.33 -14.40 9.83
CA ALA A 101 -3.03 -14.91 10.26
C ALA A 101 -1.87 -14.14 9.60
N PHE A 102 -1.95 -13.89 8.30
CA PHE A 102 -0.97 -13.06 7.60
C PHE A 102 -1.01 -11.60 8.08
N PHE A 103 -2.22 -11.05 8.24
CA PHE A 103 -2.43 -9.69 8.74
C PHE A 103 -1.93 -9.52 10.18
N PHE A 104 -1.98 -10.56 11.02
CA PHE A 104 -1.43 -10.53 12.36
C PHE A 104 0.09 -10.23 12.35
N VAL A 105 0.81 -10.76 11.36
CA VAL A 105 2.27 -10.62 11.23
C VAL A 105 2.67 -9.31 10.54
N LEU A 106 2.16 -9.03 9.33
CA LEU A 106 2.55 -7.83 8.55
C LEU A 106 1.63 -6.63 8.76
N GLY A 107 0.36 -6.85 9.08
CA GLY A 107 -0.64 -5.81 9.36
C GLY A 107 -0.64 -4.67 8.35
N LYS A 108 -0.71 -3.44 8.87
CA LYS A 108 -0.67 -2.21 8.04
C LYS A 108 0.67 -1.96 7.35
N ALA A 109 1.74 -2.64 7.78
CA ALA A 109 3.06 -2.49 7.15
C ALA A 109 3.06 -3.04 5.71
N PHE A 110 2.15 -3.97 5.37
CA PHE A 110 2.03 -4.50 4.01
C PHE A 110 1.90 -3.39 2.96
N CYS A 111 0.99 -2.42 3.17
CA CYS A 111 0.76 -1.33 2.23
C CYS A 111 1.97 -0.40 2.04
N GLY A 112 2.81 -0.26 3.08
CA GLY A 112 3.98 0.63 3.06
C GLY A 112 5.31 -0.03 2.70
N TRP A 113 5.40 -1.36 2.79
CA TRP A 113 6.66 -2.12 2.65
C TRP A 113 6.61 -3.19 1.56
N VAL A 114 5.46 -3.80 1.28
CA VAL A 114 5.35 -5.00 0.41
C VAL A 114 4.54 -4.72 -0.85
N CYS A 115 3.48 -3.91 -0.77
CA CYS A 115 2.54 -3.71 -1.87
C CYS A 115 3.22 -3.18 -3.16
N PRO A 116 3.11 -3.89 -4.30
CA PRO A 116 3.77 -3.49 -5.55
C PRO A 116 3.24 -2.15 -6.08
N LEU A 117 1.92 -1.93 -6.03
CA LEU A 117 1.30 -0.68 -6.48
C LEU A 117 1.72 0.53 -5.60
N GLY A 118 1.90 0.32 -4.30
CA GLY A 118 2.41 1.36 -3.40
C GLY A 118 3.85 1.74 -3.74
N THR A 119 4.69 0.74 -4.02
CA THR A 119 6.08 0.92 -4.46
C THR A 119 6.15 1.66 -5.80
N LEU A 120 5.34 1.26 -6.80
CA LEU A 120 5.29 1.93 -8.10
C LEU A 120 4.91 3.40 -7.98
N GLN A 121 3.88 3.74 -7.20
CA GLN A 121 3.50 5.14 -6.96
C GLN A 121 4.62 5.94 -6.30
N GLU A 122 5.37 5.36 -5.35
CA GLU A 122 6.51 6.03 -4.75
C GLU A 122 7.68 6.24 -5.73
N ILE A 123 7.93 5.28 -6.62
CA ILE A 123 8.93 5.40 -7.68
C ILE A 123 8.54 6.53 -8.64
N ILE A 124 7.29 6.51 -9.14
CA ILE A 124 6.74 7.56 -10.02
C ILE A 124 6.89 8.93 -9.35
N GLN A 125 6.54 9.03 -8.06
CA GLN A 125 6.67 10.29 -7.32
C GLN A 125 8.14 10.76 -7.23
N ARG A 126 9.09 9.86 -6.96
CA ARG A 126 10.53 10.22 -6.92
C ARG A 126 11.03 10.69 -8.27
N VAL A 127 10.58 10.04 -9.35
CA VAL A 127 10.87 10.43 -10.72
C VAL A 127 10.29 11.82 -11.00
N GLY A 128 9.02 12.08 -10.67
CA GLY A 128 8.40 13.41 -10.79
C GLY A 128 9.14 14.49 -10.02
N ARG A 129 9.65 14.18 -8.81
CA ARG A 129 10.49 15.11 -8.03
C ARG A 129 11.85 15.37 -8.66
N ARG A 130 12.43 14.39 -9.36
CA ARG A 130 13.68 14.56 -10.12
C ARG A 130 13.46 15.50 -11.32
N PHE A 131 12.29 15.48 -11.92
CA PHE A 131 11.86 16.40 -12.97
C PHE A 131 11.34 17.75 -12.46
N GLY A 132 11.44 18.04 -11.16
CA GLY A 132 11.08 19.34 -10.59
C GLY A 132 9.58 19.59 -10.42
N LEU A 133 8.72 18.57 -10.56
CA LEU A 133 7.28 18.74 -10.40
C LEU A 133 6.91 19.11 -8.95
N PRO A 134 5.99 20.08 -8.75
CA PRO A 134 5.56 20.48 -7.41
C PRO A 134 4.71 19.39 -6.75
N LEU A 135 4.96 19.16 -5.46
CA LEU A 135 4.17 18.22 -4.68
C LEU A 135 2.99 18.94 -4.04
N HIS A 136 1.79 18.46 -4.32
CA HIS A 136 0.56 18.95 -3.72
C HIS A 136 0.16 18.03 -2.57
N ARG A 137 0.02 18.62 -1.38
CA ARG A 137 -0.56 17.95 -0.21
C ARG A 137 -2.06 18.19 -0.23
N ILE A 138 -2.83 17.19 0.15
CA ILE A 138 -4.29 17.36 0.27
C ILE A 138 -4.56 18.07 1.61
N SER A 139 -5.22 19.23 1.53
CA SER A 139 -5.62 19.99 2.72
C SER A 139 -6.61 19.20 3.59
N GLY A 140 -6.66 19.50 4.89
CA GLY A 140 -7.46 18.79 5.89
C GLY A 140 -8.92 18.58 5.49
N ASP A 141 -9.59 19.63 4.98
CA ASP A 141 -11.01 19.56 4.59
C ASP A 141 -11.25 18.57 3.45
N LYS A 142 -10.41 18.62 2.41
CA LYS A 142 -10.49 17.70 1.27
C LYS A 142 -10.15 16.28 1.71
N LEU A 143 -9.19 16.12 2.63
CA LEU A 143 -8.80 14.82 3.17
C LEU A 143 -9.95 14.17 3.93
N GLY A 144 -10.69 14.93 4.74
CA GLY A 144 -11.89 14.46 5.43
C GLY A 144 -12.95 13.88 4.50
N ARG A 145 -13.09 14.46 3.28
CA ARG A 145 -14.03 13.96 2.25
C ARG A 145 -13.53 12.73 1.51
N VAL A 146 -12.22 12.56 1.32
CA VAL A 146 -11.63 11.42 0.59
C VAL A 146 -11.55 10.17 1.47
N ARG A 147 -11.28 10.32 2.77
CA ARG A 147 -11.17 9.22 3.74
C ARG A 147 -12.34 8.22 3.75
N PRO A 148 -13.62 8.62 3.69
CA PRO A 148 -14.74 7.67 3.67
C PRO A 148 -14.91 6.94 2.32
N VAL A 149 -14.35 7.47 1.22
CA VAL A 149 -14.54 6.89 -0.13
C VAL A 149 -14.05 5.45 -0.20
N LYS A 150 -12.96 5.10 0.50
CA LYS A 150 -12.47 3.71 0.55
C LYS A 150 -13.50 2.72 1.10
N TRP A 151 -14.33 3.15 2.06
CA TRP A 151 -15.38 2.31 2.65
C TRP A 151 -16.55 2.15 1.69
N LEU A 152 -16.88 3.20 0.95
CA LEU A 152 -17.84 3.13 -0.15
C LEU A 152 -17.35 2.16 -1.23
N VAL A 153 -16.07 2.22 -1.61
CA VAL A 153 -15.46 1.28 -2.57
C VAL A 153 -15.53 -0.16 -2.09
N VAL A 154 -15.24 -0.44 -0.81
CA VAL A 154 -15.41 -1.78 -0.23
C VAL A 154 -16.88 -2.21 -0.30
N LEU A 155 -17.79 -1.38 0.19
CA LEU A 155 -19.22 -1.72 0.24
C LEU A 155 -19.76 -1.97 -1.17
N ALA A 156 -19.50 -1.08 -2.12
CA ALA A 156 -20.01 -1.18 -3.47
C ALA A 156 -19.28 -2.27 -4.29
N LEU A 157 -18.00 -2.06 -4.60
CA LEU A 157 -17.26 -2.86 -5.58
C LEU A 157 -16.78 -4.21 -5.04
N VAL A 158 -16.53 -4.32 -3.72
CA VAL A 158 -16.07 -5.58 -3.14
C VAL A 158 -17.26 -6.42 -2.66
N LEU A 159 -18.28 -5.84 -2.03
CA LEU A 159 -19.37 -6.62 -1.42
C LEU A 159 -20.66 -6.64 -2.27
N VAL A 160 -21.23 -5.47 -2.57
CA VAL A 160 -22.58 -5.38 -3.17
C VAL A 160 -22.63 -5.91 -4.60
N PHE A 161 -21.74 -5.46 -5.51
CA PHE A 161 -21.80 -5.89 -6.91
C PHE A 161 -21.55 -7.40 -7.11
N PRO A 162 -20.53 -8.03 -6.47
CA PRO A 162 -20.35 -9.47 -6.54
C PRO A 162 -21.54 -10.25 -5.98
N LEU A 163 -22.15 -9.74 -4.89
CA LEU A 163 -23.32 -10.37 -4.29
C LEU A 163 -24.56 -10.28 -5.19
N LEU A 164 -24.82 -9.11 -5.79
CA LEU A 164 -25.92 -8.93 -6.76
C LEU A 164 -25.75 -9.83 -7.98
N THR A 165 -24.51 -10.00 -8.45
CA THR A 165 -24.19 -10.91 -9.55
C THR A 165 -24.43 -12.36 -9.15
N GLY A 166 -24.03 -12.74 -7.93
CA GLY A 166 -24.30 -14.08 -7.38
C GLY A 166 -25.78 -14.37 -7.15
N LEU A 167 -26.60 -13.34 -6.95
CA LEU A 167 -28.06 -13.44 -6.88
C LEU A 167 -28.75 -13.41 -8.27
N GLY A 168 -27.98 -13.29 -9.36
CA GLY A 168 -28.49 -13.24 -10.72
C GLY A 168 -29.15 -11.91 -11.12
N VAL A 169 -28.97 -10.85 -10.33
CA VAL A 169 -29.56 -9.51 -10.60
C VAL A 169 -28.74 -8.74 -11.65
N THR A 170 -27.43 -8.96 -11.68
CA THR A 170 -26.49 -8.27 -12.59
C THR A 170 -25.74 -9.27 -13.49
N PRO A 171 -25.25 -8.84 -14.67
CA PRO A 171 -24.46 -9.68 -15.57
C PRO A 171 -23.22 -10.28 -14.90
N HIS A 172 -22.79 -11.47 -15.34
CA HIS A 172 -21.60 -12.16 -14.81
C HIS A 172 -20.30 -11.35 -14.89
N GLU A 173 -20.23 -10.37 -15.81
CA GLU A 173 -19.12 -9.43 -15.94
C GLU A 173 -18.91 -8.56 -14.69
N PHE A 174 -19.93 -8.37 -13.85
CA PHE A 174 -19.84 -7.68 -12.56
C PHE A 174 -19.50 -8.61 -11.39
N GLY A 175 -18.97 -9.81 -11.67
CA GLY A 175 -18.51 -10.75 -10.64
C GLY A 175 -17.28 -10.25 -9.87
N ASN A 176 -16.30 -9.65 -10.56
CA ASN A 176 -15.03 -9.17 -9.96
C ASN A 176 -14.72 -7.68 -10.23
N PRO A 177 -15.68 -6.75 -10.07
CA PRO A 177 -15.63 -5.40 -10.63
C PRO A 177 -14.49 -4.57 -10.04
N TYR A 178 -14.16 -4.77 -8.76
CA TYR A 178 -12.99 -4.11 -8.18
C TYR A 178 -11.68 -4.54 -8.87
N CYS A 179 -11.50 -5.83 -9.15
CA CYS A 179 -10.26 -6.33 -9.73
C CYS A 179 -10.08 -5.89 -11.19
N ASP A 180 -11.17 -5.82 -11.94
CA ASP A 180 -11.14 -5.33 -13.33
C ASP A 180 -10.80 -3.83 -13.40
N VAL A 181 -11.28 -3.04 -12.43
CA VAL A 181 -10.99 -1.59 -12.36
C VAL A 181 -9.67 -1.29 -11.63
N CYS A 182 -9.07 -2.26 -10.94
CA CYS A 182 -7.92 -2.02 -10.09
C CYS A 182 -6.67 -1.61 -10.90
N PRO A 183 -6.06 -0.44 -10.63
CA PRO A 183 -4.84 -0.01 -11.32
C PRO A 183 -3.66 -0.96 -11.14
N SER A 184 -3.67 -1.79 -10.08
CA SER A 184 -2.63 -2.81 -9.90
C SER A 184 -2.62 -3.84 -11.02
N ARG A 185 -3.79 -4.17 -11.61
CA ARG A 185 -3.93 -5.11 -12.73
C ARG A 185 -3.03 -4.70 -13.88
N ILE A 186 -3.27 -3.51 -14.43
CA ILE A 186 -2.50 -2.95 -15.55
C ILE A 186 -1.06 -2.67 -15.14
N ALA A 187 -0.83 -2.18 -13.92
CA ALA A 187 0.52 -1.85 -13.46
C ALA A 187 1.43 -3.08 -13.42
N THR A 188 1.01 -4.17 -12.78
CA THR A 188 1.86 -5.36 -12.63
C THR A 188 1.98 -6.13 -13.92
N THR A 189 0.92 -6.24 -14.73
CA THR A 189 0.96 -6.95 -16.00
C THR A 189 1.86 -6.26 -17.03
N LEU A 190 1.87 -4.92 -17.05
CA LEU A 190 2.83 -4.17 -17.88
C LEU A 190 4.28 -4.39 -17.44
N LEU A 191 4.54 -4.54 -16.12
CA LEU A 191 5.87 -4.87 -15.63
C LEU A 191 6.30 -6.30 -16.02
N SER A 192 5.39 -7.27 -16.00
CA SER A 192 5.67 -8.65 -16.45
C SER A 192 5.69 -8.81 -17.97
N GLY A 193 5.40 -7.75 -18.72
CA GLY A 193 5.44 -7.72 -20.19
C GLY A 193 4.15 -8.20 -20.86
N ASN A 194 3.08 -8.41 -20.11
CA ASN A 194 1.77 -8.79 -20.63
C ASN A 194 0.90 -7.56 -20.93
N THR A 195 0.64 -7.31 -22.21
CA THR A 195 -0.18 -6.19 -22.69
C THR A 195 -1.67 -6.54 -22.84
N ASN A 196 -2.07 -7.80 -22.63
CA ASN A 196 -3.44 -8.26 -22.87
C ASN A 196 -4.44 -7.52 -21.98
N GLU A 197 -4.08 -7.26 -20.73
CA GLU A 197 -4.94 -6.54 -19.78
C GLU A 197 -5.04 -5.03 -20.06
N PHE A 198 -4.12 -4.47 -20.85
CA PHE A 198 -4.20 -3.09 -21.33
C PHE A 198 -5.07 -2.99 -22.58
N ALA A 199 -5.16 -4.05 -23.38
CA ALA A 199 -6.04 -4.12 -24.53
C ALA A 199 -7.51 -4.12 -24.09
N LEU A 200 -8.35 -3.39 -24.83
CA LEU A 200 -9.78 -3.32 -24.55
C LEU A 200 -10.50 -4.50 -25.21
N ASN A 201 -11.23 -5.27 -24.40
CA ASN A 201 -12.11 -6.33 -24.91
C ASN A 201 -13.29 -5.68 -25.64
N MET A 202 -13.43 -5.99 -26.93
CA MET A 202 -14.51 -5.47 -27.79
C MET A 202 -15.72 -6.43 -27.89
N GLU A 203 -15.65 -7.58 -27.23
CA GLU A 203 -16.67 -8.64 -27.32
C GLU A 203 -17.96 -8.29 -26.58
N SER A 204 -17.89 -7.56 -25.46
CA SER A 204 -19.05 -7.12 -24.70
C SER A 204 -18.98 -5.61 -24.41
N ALA A 205 -20.14 -4.94 -24.45
CA ALA A 205 -20.23 -3.51 -24.16
C ALA A 205 -19.84 -3.20 -22.70
N TRP A 206 -20.17 -4.11 -21.78
CA TRP A 206 -19.81 -3.97 -20.36
C TRP A 206 -18.32 -4.22 -20.13
N GLY A 207 -17.73 -5.25 -20.77
CA GLY A 207 -16.31 -5.54 -20.69
C GLY A 207 -15.47 -4.41 -21.28
N PHE A 208 -15.92 -3.82 -22.39
CA PHE A 208 -15.33 -2.60 -22.95
C PHE A 208 -15.40 -1.44 -21.94
N ALA A 209 -16.57 -1.16 -21.36
CA ALA A 209 -16.76 -0.05 -20.43
C ALA A 209 -15.92 -0.20 -19.16
N ILE A 210 -15.87 -1.39 -18.57
CA ILE A 210 -15.09 -1.68 -17.36
C ILE A 210 -13.59 -1.62 -17.67
N GLY A 211 -13.15 -2.20 -18.80
CA GLY A 211 -11.76 -2.12 -19.25
C GLY A 211 -11.32 -0.67 -19.51
N ALA A 212 -12.15 0.12 -20.19
CA ALA A 212 -11.89 1.53 -20.46
C ALA A 212 -11.85 2.35 -19.16
N LEU A 213 -12.74 2.07 -18.21
CA LEU A 213 -12.71 2.68 -16.88
C LEU A 213 -11.43 2.34 -16.12
N GLY A 214 -11.02 1.06 -16.12
CA GLY A 214 -9.77 0.60 -15.50
C GLY A 214 -8.54 1.28 -16.10
N ASN A 215 -8.45 1.36 -17.43
CA ASN A 215 -7.37 2.04 -18.15
C ASN A 215 -7.34 3.54 -17.84
N THR A 216 -8.50 4.18 -17.82
CA THR A 216 -8.63 5.61 -17.48
C THR A 216 -8.19 5.86 -16.04
N LEU A 217 -8.61 5.01 -15.10
CA LEU A 217 -8.22 5.11 -13.70
C LEU A 217 -6.72 4.87 -13.51
N PHE A 218 -6.14 3.90 -14.20
CA PHE A 218 -4.68 3.68 -14.18
C PHE A 218 -3.92 4.90 -14.68
N GLY A 219 -4.32 5.48 -15.83
CA GLY A 219 -3.72 6.71 -16.35
C GLY A 219 -3.83 7.87 -15.37
N PHE A 220 -5.03 8.09 -14.79
CA PHE A 220 -5.25 9.13 -13.78
C PHE A 220 -4.40 8.91 -12.53
N VAL A 221 -4.28 7.67 -12.04
CA VAL A 221 -3.44 7.34 -10.87
C VAL A 221 -1.96 7.53 -11.19
N ALA A 222 -1.48 7.13 -12.36
CA ALA A 222 -0.09 7.28 -12.77
C ALA A 222 0.28 8.76 -12.88
N VAL A 223 -0.54 9.58 -13.53
CA VAL A 223 -0.35 11.04 -13.62
C VAL A 223 -0.49 11.69 -12.23
N GLY A 224 -1.51 11.30 -11.47
CA GLY A 224 -1.75 11.80 -10.13
C GLY A 224 -0.59 11.49 -9.16
N ALA A 225 0.08 10.34 -9.32
CA ALA A 225 1.22 9.95 -8.50
C ALA A 225 2.46 10.84 -8.70
N LEU A 226 2.54 11.61 -9.80
CA LEU A 226 3.58 12.61 -10.00
C LEU A 226 3.40 13.83 -9.09
N ALA A 227 2.15 14.22 -8.80
CA ALA A 227 1.82 15.44 -8.06
C ALA A 227 1.38 15.17 -6.61
N ILE A 228 0.76 14.02 -6.34
CA ILE A 228 0.18 13.64 -5.05
C ILE A 228 0.84 12.35 -4.57
N ARG A 229 1.10 12.25 -3.26
CA ARG A 229 1.66 11.04 -2.66
C ARG A 229 0.60 9.95 -2.55
N GLN A 230 0.85 8.82 -3.21
CA GLN A 230 0.05 7.59 -3.11
C GLN A 230 -1.46 7.83 -3.29
N PRO A 231 -1.92 8.44 -4.39
CA PRO A 231 -3.32 8.81 -4.58
C PRO A 231 -4.26 7.59 -4.50
N PHE A 232 -3.91 6.46 -5.12
CA PHE A 232 -4.77 5.28 -5.12
C PHE A 232 -4.82 4.60 -3.75
N CYS A 233 -3.71 4.63 -2.99
CA CYS A 233 -3.68 4.02 -1.66
C CYS A 233 -4.74 4.62 -0.71
N ARG A 234 -5.17 5.87 -0.92
CA ARG A 234 -6.20 6.55 -0.11
C ARG A 234 -7.61 6.00 -0.34
N ILE A 235 -7.88 5.46 -1.53
CA ILE A 235 -9.18 4.91 -1.93
C ILE A 235 -9.18 3.37 -2.02
N CYS A 236 -8.02 2.75 -1.81
CA CYS A 236 -7.83 1.32 -1.97
C CYS A 236 -8.62 0.52 -0.91
N PRO A 237 -9.48 -0.44 -1.31
CA PRO A 237 -10.23 -1.27 -0.38
C PRO A 237 -9.34 -2.17 0.48
N MET A 238 -8.15 -2.57 -0.01
CA MET A 238 -7.19 -3.31 0.84
C MET A 238 -6.75 -2.48 2.05
N LEU A 239 -6.58 -1.17 1.90
CA LEU A 239 -6.24 -0.31 3.04
C LEU A 239 -7.41 -0.18 4.02
N ALA A 240 -8.65 -0.16 3.51
CA ALA A 240 -9.86 -0.15 4.34
C ALA A 240 -10.02 -1.45 5.13
N LEU A 241 -9.80 -2.60 4.49
CA LEU A 241 -9.82 -3.91 5.16
C LEU A 241 -8.72 -3.99 6.24
N ASN A 242 -7.50 -3.55 5.91
CA ASN A 242 -6.39 -3.46 6.87
C ASN A 242 -6.65 -2.46 8.00
N ALA A 243 -7.47 -1.43 7.76
CA ALA A 243 -7.92 -0.50 8.79
C ALA A 243 -8.93 -1.16 9.74
N ALA A 244 -9.87 -1.97 9.23
CA ALA A 244 -10.85 -2.68 10.04
C ALA A 244 -10.18 -3.58 11.09
N PHE A 245 -9.14 -4.32 10.69
CA PHE A 245 -8.43 -5.26 11.57
C PHE A 245 -7.28 -4.63 12.38
N ARG A 246 -7.16 -3.30 12.43
CA ARG A 246 -6.01 -2.59 13.02
C ARG A 246 -5.63 -2.99 14.44
N HIS A 247 -6.57 -3.52 15.22
CA HIS A 247 -6.36 -3.88 16.61
C HIS A 247 -5.60 -5.21 16.79
N LEU A 248 -5.55 -6.04 15.75
CA LEU A 248 -4.90 -7.36 15.79
C LEU A 248 -3.44 -7.33 15.30
N SER A 249 -2.97 -6.22 14.71
CA SER A 249 -1.60 -6.12 14.19
C SER A 249 -0.55 -6.00 15.30
N PHE A 250 0.48 -6.84 15.27
CA PHE A 250 1.62 -6.78 16.20
C PHE A 250 2.51 -5.54 15.95
N ALA A 251 2.60 -5.11 14.69
CA ALA A 251 3.31 -3.89 14.31
C ALA A 251 2.45 -2.65 14.58
N ARG A 252 3.00 -1.69 15.34
CA ARG A 252 2.31 -0.44 15.70
C ARG A 252 3.25 0.75 15.77
N LEU A 253 2.72 1.90 15.43
CA LEU A 253 3.38 3.19 15.59
C LEU A 253 2.89 3.80 16.91
N VAL A 254 3.80 4.30 17.75
CA VAL A 254 3.49 4.87 19.07
C VAL A 254 4.13 6.24 19.20
N LYS A 255 3.31 7.25 19.49
CA LYS A 255 3.74 8.62 19.78
C LYS A 255 3.49 8.83 21.25
N LYS A 256 4.57 8.86 22.02
CA LYS A 256 4.49 9.06 23.47
C LYS A 256 4.19 10.53 23.75
N PRO A 257 3.34 10.85 24.74
CA PRO A 257 3.34 12.18 25.35
C PRO A 257 4.76 12.48 25.81
N HIS A 258 5.33 13.59 25.35
CA HIS A 258 6.71 13.94 25.61
C HIS A 258 6.87 15.47 25.58
N ASP A 259 7.54 16.03 26.57
CA ASP A 259 7.63 17.50 26.76
C ASP A 259 8.40 18.19 25.62
N LYS A 260 9.39 17.50 25.07
CA LYS A 260 10.13 17.93 23.87
C LYS A 260 9.26 18.08 22.60
N CYS A 261 8.05 17.50 22.54
CA CYS A 261 7.23 17.59 21.33
C CYS A 261 6.54 18.96 21.22
N GLU A 262 7.21 19.92 20.60
CA GLU A 262 6.70 21.28 20.39
C GLU A 262 5.65 21.42 19.27
N LYS A 263 5.10 20.31 18.77
CA LYS A 263 4.13 20.32 17.65
C LYS A 263 4.68 21.07 16.42
N CYS A 264 5.92 20.78 16.01
CA CYS A 264 6.56 21.44 14.87
C CYS A 264 5.98 21.08 13.48
N GLY A 265 5.15 20.04 13.39
CA GLY A 265 4.49 19.60 12.15
C GLY A 265 5.36 18.92 11.10
N ILE A 266 6.65 18.66 11.39
CA ILE A 266 7.55 17.96 10.47
C ILE A 266 7.07 16.52 10.19
N CYS A 267 6.56 15.82 11.22
CA CYS A 267 6.00 14.47 11.10
C CYS A 267 4.80 14.41 10.13
N ALA A 268 3.91 15.42 10.18
CA ALA A 268 2.76 15.52 9.26
C ALA A 268 3.22 15.84 7.82
N LYS A 269 4.21 16.72 7.65
CA LYS A 269 4.85 16.95 6.34
C LYS A 269 5.46 15.67 5.77
N ALA A 270 6.08 14.85 6.61
CA ALA A 270 6.70 13.58 6.21
C ALA A 270 5.73 12.44 5.88
N CYS A 271 4.47 12.52 6.35
CA CYS A 271 3.49 11.44 6.18
C CYS A 271 2.96 11.37 4.74
N PRO A 272 3.16 10.25 3.99
CA PRO A 272 2.68 10.15 2.61
C PRO A 272 1.15 10.17 2.49
N MET A 273 0.44 9.80 3.56
CA MET A 273 -1.02 9.80 3.63
C MET A 273 -1.60 11.13 4.17
N ASP A 274 -0.76 12.15 4.35
CA ASP A 274 -1.14 13.48 4.86
C ASP A 274 -1.91 13.45 6.20
N ILE A 275 -1.59 12.49 7.09
CA ILE A 275 -2.18 12.40 8.44
C ILE A 275 -1.68 13.59 9.27
N THR A 276 -2.54 14.56 9.54
CA THR A 276 -2.22 15.78 10.27
C THR A 276 -2.32 15.61 11.78
N GLU A 277 -3.12 14.65 12.25
CA GLU A 277 -3.38 14.37 13.67
C GLU A 277 -2.09 14.00 14.41
N ILE A 278 -1.11 13.40 13.72
CA ILE A 278 0.20 13.06 14.29
C ILE A 278 1.01 14.29 14.75
N HIS A 279 0.68 15.47 14.23
CA HIS A 279 1.26 16.73 14.68
C HIS A 279 0.70 17.08 16.06
N THR A 280 -0.62 17.15 16.19
CA THR A 280 -1.31 17.80 17.32
C THR A 280 -1.60 16.86 18.49
N GLU A 281 -1.88 15.60 18.20
CA GLU A 281 -2.35 14.60 19.15
C GLU A 281 -1.23 13.64 19.61
N HIS A 282 -1.48 12.87 20.66
CA HIS A 282 -0.59 11.83 21.20
C HIS A 282 -1.33 10.49 21.38
N GLY A 283 -0.59 9.42 21.64
CA GLY A 283 -1.17 8.10 21.88
C GLY A 283 -1.91 7.57 20.66
N ARG A 284 -3.09 6.95 20.87
CA ARG A 284 -3.90 6.38 19.78
C ARG A 284 -4.52 7.43 18.85
N LYS A 285 -4.77 8.65 19.35
CA LYS A 285 -5.38 9.76 18.60
C LYS A 285 -4.42 10.42 17.61
N ALA A 286 -3.10 10.24 17.81
CA ALA A 286 -2.07 10.70 16.88
C ALA A 286 -2.09 9.98 15.51
N TYR A 287 -2.95 8.97 15.35
CA TYR A 287 -2.96 8.12 14.18
C TYR A 287 -4.36 8.02 13.58
N HIS A 288 -4.40 8.12 12.26
CA HIS A 288 -5.58 7.78 11.49
C HIS A 288 -5.52 6.34 10.98
N ASP A 289 -6.67 5.80 10.60
CA ASP A 289 -6.81 4.44 10.09
C ASP A 289 -6.06 4.19 8.78
N ASP A 290 -5.80 5.25 8.02
CA ASP A 290 -5.06 5.21 6.74
C ASP A 290 -3.54 5.07 6.91
N CYS A 291 -3.03 5.00 8.14
CA CYS A 291 -1.60 4.87 8.37
C CYS A 291 -1.04 3.57 7.76
N THR A 292 -0.17 3.69 6.76
CA THR A 292 0.52 2.56 6.09
C THR A 292 1.75 2.03 6.84
N LEU A 293 1.96 2.48 8.08
CA LEU A 293 3.09 2.09 8.93
C LEU A 293 4.48 2.23 8.26
N CYS A 294 4.64 3.18 7.33
CA CYS A 294 5.88 3.38 6.57
C CYS A 294 7.07 3.90 7.40
N GLY A 295 6.85 4.41 8.61
CA GLY A 295 7.89 4.87 9.53
C GLY A 295 8.51 6.24 9.24
N ARG A 296 8.18 6.91 8.12
CA ARG A 296 8.75 8.23 7.75
C ARG A 296 8.60 9.29 8.83
N CYS A 297 7.48 9.31 9.55
CA CYS A 297 7.25 10.25 10.65
C CYS A 297 8.24 10.07 11.82
N ALA A 298 8.65 8.83 12.11
CA ALA A 298 9.65 8.54 13.14
C ALA A 298 11.06 8.97 12.69
N GLU A 299 11.36 8.84 11.39
CA GLU A 299 12.64 9.26 10.81
C GLU A 299 12.86 10.78 10.81
N PHE A 300 11.78 11.54 10.57
CA PHE A 300 11.82 12.99 10.45
C PHE A 300 11.45 13.73 11.76
N CYS A 301 11.25 13.00 12.86
CA CYS A 301 11.06 13.62 14.16
C CYS A 301 12.42 14.04 14.73
N PRO A 302 12.64 15.33 15.05
CA PRO A 302 13.92 15.83 15.55
C PRO A 302 14.18 15.44 17.02
N ASP A 303 13.14 15.04 17.75
CA ASP A 303 13.20 14.75 19.18
C ASP A 303 13.39 13.25 19.45
N ASP A 304 14.22 12.95 20.43
CA ASP A 304 14.54 11.57 20.80
C ASP A 304 13.36 10.86 21.47
N ASP A 305 13.13 9.60 21.08
CA ASP A 305 12.16 8.65 21.68
C ASP A 305 10.66 9.05 21.61
N VAL A 306 10.32 10.19 20.99
CA VAL A 306 8.93 10.70 20.84
C VAL A 306 8.07 9.79 19.96
N ILE A 307 8.58 9.35 18.80
CA ILE A 307 7.86 8.47 17.87
C ILE A 307 8.62 7.14 17.72
N GLN A 308 7.91 6.03 17.89
CA GLN A 308 8.48 4.68 17.87
C GLN A 308 7.71 3.76 16.95
N VAL A 309 8.43 2.96 16.17
CA VAL A 309 7.87 1.82 15.44
C VAL A 309 8.13 0.59 16.30
N LYS A 310 7.06 -0.02 16.83
CA LYS A 310 7.11 -1.21 17.67
C LYS A 310 6.59 -2.43 16.93
N LEU A 311 7.19 -3.58 17.22
CA LEU A 311 6.71 -4.90 16.86
C LEU A 311 6.46 -5.64 18.18
N GLY A 312 5.20 -5.63 18.63
CA GLY A 312 4.79 -6.09 19.94
C GLY A 312 5.45 -5.32 21.09
N PRO A 313 6.20 -5.99 21.98
CA PRO A 313 6.93 -5.33 23.07
C PRO A 313 8.22 -4.64 22.59
N PHE A 314 8.80 -5.08 21.46
CA PHE A 314 10.10 -4.61 20.99
C PHE A 314 9.98 -3.32 20.16
N ALA A 315 10.86 -2.35 20.41
CA ALA A 315 10.97 -1.14 19.60
C ALA A 315 11.97 -1.36 18.46
N LEU A 316 11.48 -1.51 17.22
CA LEU A 316 12.33 -1.69 16.04
C LEU A 316 13.10 -0.40 15.69
N PHE A 317 12.41 0.73 15.84
CA PHE A 317 12.96 2.06 15.54
C PHE A 317 12.39 3.11 16.51
N ARG A 318 13.25 4.06 16.89
CA ARG A 318 12.92 5.21 17.75
C ARG A 318 13.42 6.47 17.06
N SER A 319 12.63 7.55 17.13
CA SER A 319 13.09 8.85 16.67
C SER A 319 14.35 9.27 17.41
N SER A 320 15.30 9.88 16.69
CA SER A 320 16.50 10.45 17.29
C SER A 320 16.99 11.65 16.51
N ARG A 321 17.56 12.62 17.22
CA ARG A 321 18.02 13.89 16.65
C ARG A 321 19.17 13.69 15.66
N ASP A 322 20.10 12.79 15.97
CA ASP A 322 21.23 12.50 15.10
C ASP A 322 20.78 11.84 13.80
N TYR A 323 19.78 10.95 13.90
CA TYR A 323 19.18 10.33 12.73
C TYR A 323 18.44 11.36 11.87
N TYR A 324 17.67 12.26 12.49
CA TYR A 324 17.00 13.38 11.81
C TYR A 324 17.99 14.26 11.04
N LYS A 325 19.11 14.66 11.65
CA LYS A 325 20.15 15.48 10.99
C LYS A 325 20.72 14.79 9.75
N LYS A 326 21.09 13.51 9.87
CA LYS A 326 21.58 12.70 8.74
C LYS A 326 20.52 12.59 7.64
N ARG A 327 19.25 12.40 8.01
CA ARG A 327 18.13 12.30 7.07
C ARG A 327 17.92 13.62 6.30
N MET A 328 17.88 14.74 7.00
CA MET A 328 17.69 16.09 6.43
C MET A 328 18.83 16.54 5.49
N ALA A 329 20.02 15.94 5.63
CA ALA A 329 21.11 16.14 4.69
C ALA A 329 20.85 15.46 3.33
N ALA A 330 20.16 14.30 3.34
CA ALA A 330 19.90 13.50 2.15
C ALA A 330 18.54 13.82 1.47
N GLU A 331 17.46 13.94 2.24
CA GLU A 331 16.09 14.11 1.74
C GLU A 331 15.31 15.01 2.70
N MET A 332 14.53 15.94 2.17
CA MET A 332 13.61 16.75 2.98
C MET A 332 12.34 15.96 3.34
N PRO A 333 11.54 16.41 4.33
CA PRO A 333 10.34 15.69 4.78
C PRO A 333 9.31 15.47 3.67
N ASP A 334 9.19 16.41 2.73
CA ASP A 334 8.31 16.34 1.56
C ASP A 334 8.78 15.35 0.49
N GLY A 335 9.97 14.77 0.64
CA GLY A 335 10.56 13.84 -0.31
C GLY A 335 11.44 14.49 -1.37
N THR A 336 11.73 15.79 -1.25
CA THR A 336 12.70 16.45 -2.14
C THR A 336 14.11 16.01 -1.81
N VAL A 337 14.80 15.47 -2.81
CA VAL A 337 16.23 15.15 -2.71
C VAL A 337 16.99 16.45 -2.95
N LYS A 338 17.80 16.88 -1.97
CA LYS A 338 18.65 18.06 -2.17
C LYS A 338 19.62 17.76 -3.31
N PRO A 339 19.73 18.62 -4.35
CA PRO A 339 20.79 18.46 -5.33
C PRO A 339 22.12 18.48 -4.57
N ILE A 340 22.98 17.50 -4.84
CA ILE A 340 24.33 17.45 -4.29
C ILE A 340 25.05 18.70 -4.81
N ARG A 341 25.08 19.77 -4.01
CA ARG A 341 25.93 20.93 -4.29
C ARG A 341 27.36 20.43 -4.09
N ILE A 342 28.01 20.04 -5.18
CA ILE A 342 29.47 19.89 -5.20
C ILE A 342 30.02 21.29 -5.04
N VAL A 343 30.16 21.74 -3.80
CA VAL A 343 30.88 22.98 -3.50
C VAL A 343 32.34 22.66 -3.77
N ARG A 344 32.84 23.04 -4.95
CA ARG A 344 34.29 23.13 -5.16
C ARG A 344 34.80 24.10 -4.09
N LYS A 345 35.55 23.59 -3.10
CA LYS A 345 36.34 24.45 -2.22
C LYS A 345 37.18 25.34 -3.13
N PRO A 346 37.16 26.68 -2.98
CA PRO A 346 38.16 27.50 -3.64
C PRO A 346 39.52 26.99 -3.17
N THR A 347 40.34 26.57 -4.12
CA THR A 347 41.77 26.35 -3.89
C THR A 347 42.29 27.63 -3.26
N THR A 348 42.67 27.55 -1.99
CA THR A 348 43.46 28.57 -1.33
C THR A 348 44.77 28.66 -2.11
N GLY A 349 44.80 29.58 -3.08
CA GLY A 349 46.00 30.02 -3.75
C GLY A 349 46.92 30.61 -2.70
N ALA A 350 48.10 30.01 -2.61
CA ALA A 350 49.11 30.28 -1.65
C ALA A 350 49.60 31.74 -1.72
N HIS A 351 50.07 32.21 -0.57
CA HIS A 351 50.96 33.33 -0.43
C HIS A 351 52.09 33.30 -1.47
N SER A 352 52.29 34.43 -2.15
CA SER A 352 53.59 35.01 -2.46
C SER A 352 53.39 36.47 -2.82
#